data_AF-A0A950FPP8-F1
#
_entry.id   AF-A0A950FPP8-F1
#
_cell.length_a   1.000
_cell.length_b   1.000
_cell.length_c   1.000
_cell.angle_alpha   90.00
_cell.angle_beta   90.00
_cell.angle_gamma   90.00
#
_symmetry.space_group_name_H-M   'P 1'
#
loop_
_entity.id
_entity.type
_entity.pdbx_description
1 polymer ?
#
loop_
_entity_poly.entity_id
_entity_poly.type
_entity_poly.pdbx_seq_one_letter_code
_entity_poly.pdbx_strand_id
1 'polypeptide(L)' 'MTWDAYLLDGTTKIPVLLDDRKYPVAGTHAWPKAMTLAAGQQYATWAKFEDPGADTKTITVVIPGADPFENVPIS' A
#
# COMPACT_ATOMS: atom_id res chain seq x y z
N MET A 1 -14.34 4.45 -2.31
CA MET A 1 -13.04 4.23 -2.99
C MET A 1 -12.31 3.15 -2.21
N THR A 2 -12.16 1.96 -2.78
CA THR A 2 -11.30 0.90 -2.24
C THR A 2 -9.88 1.22 -2.65
N TRP A 3 -8.99 1.40 -1.68
CA TRP A 3 -7.57 1.71 -1.90
C TRP A 3 -6.79 0.39 -1.91
N ASP A 4 -5.94 0.14 -2.92
CA ASP A 4 -5.16 -1.11 -3.06
C ASP A 4 -4.28 -1.37 -1.82
N ALA A 5 -3.58 -0.34 -1.36
CA ALA A 5 -2.88 -0.32 -0.08
C ALA A 5 -2.84 1.13 0.45
N TYR A 6 -2.45 1.33 1.70
CA TYR A 6 -2.05 2.63 2.23
C TYR A 6 -1.06 2.45 3.38
N LEU A 7 -0.27 3.48 3.65
CA LEU A 7 0.60 3.51 4.82
C LEU A 7 -0.07 4.28 5.96
N LEU A 8 0.29 3.91 7.17
CA LEU A 8 0.07 4.71 8.36
C LEU A 8 1.42 5.06 9.00
N ASP A 9 1.62 6.35 9.24
CA ASP A 9 2.60 6.84 10.21
C ASP A 9 1.82 7.35 11.43
N GLY A 10 1.77 6.54 12.49
CA GLY A 10 0.83 6.73 13.59
C GLY A 10 -0.63 6.74 13.09
N THR A 11 -1.29 7.89 13.18
CA THR A 11 -2.67 8.09 12.69
C THR A 11 -2.74 8.71 11.29
N THR A 12 -1.61 9.11 10.73
CA THR A 12 -1.53 9.79 9.44
C THR A 12 -1.63 8.78 8.30
N LYS A 13 -2.66 8.92 7.47
CA LYS A 13 -2.87 8.05 6.31
C LYS A 13 -2.18 8.59 5.07
N ILE A 14 -1.33 7.76 4.47
CA ILE A 14 -0.61 8.07 3.24
C ILE A 14 -1.12 7.13 2.13
N PRO A 15 -1.92 7.63 1.18
CA PRO A 15 -2.46 6.81 0.09
C PRO A 15 -1.38 6.48 -0.94
N VAL A 16 -1.64 5.44 -1.75
CA VAL A 16 -0.84 5.17 -2.95
C VAL A 16 -0.90 6.37 -3.90
N LEU A 17 0.26 6.73 -4.45
CA LEU A 17 0.37 7.77 -5.46
C LEU A 17 -0.42 7.40 -6.70
N LEU A 18 -1.06 8.39 -7.30
CA LEU A 18 -1.81 8.24 -8.55
C LEU A 18 -1.10 8.98 -9.68
N ASP A 19 -1.17 8.42 -10.88
CA ASP A 19 -0.76 9.09 -12.10
C ASP A 19 -1.77 10.19 -12.51
N ASP A 20 -1.46 10.91 -13.58
CA ASP A 20 -2.31 11.99 -14.11
C ASP A 20 -3.72 11.52 -14.51
N ARG A 21 -3.87 10.21 -14.79
CA ARG A 21 -5.13 9.56 -15.15
C ARG A 21 -5.87 8.97 -13.95
N LYS A 22 -5.37 9.21 -12.73
CA LYS A 22 -5.90 8.71 -11.45
C LYS A 22 -5.76 7.19 -11.27
N TYR A 23 -4.76 6.57 -11.89
CA TYR A 23 -4.38 5.17 -11.65
C TYR A 23 -3.21 5.05 -10.66
N PRO A 24 -3.18 4.01 -9.80
CA PRO A 24 -2.06 3.77 -8.90
C PRO A 24 -0.71 3.65 -9.62
N VAL A 25 0.29 4.43 -9.17
CA VAL A 25 1.65 4.35 -9.70
C VAL A 25 2.33 3.09 -9.19
N ALA A 26 2.69 2.22 -10.14
CA ALA A 26 3.28 0.89 -9.88
C ALA A 26 2.41 -0.06 -9.05
N GLY A 27 1.17 0.32 -8.72
CA GLY A 27 0.24 -0.34 -7.79
C GLY A 27 -0.78 -1.27 -8.43
N THR A 28 -0.44 -1.99 -9.50
CA THR A 28 -1.38 -2.93 -10.09
C THR A 28 -1.51 -4.18 -9.23
N HIS A 29 -2.42 -4.15 -8.26
CA HIS A 29 -3.24 -5.32 -7.99
C HIS A 29 -4.16 -5.45 -9.21
N ALA A 30 -4.10 -6.60 -9.90
CA ALA A 30 -4.76 -6.78 -11.19
C ALA A 30 -6.20 -6.25 -11.19
N TRP A 31 -6.58 -5.60 -12.30
CA TRP A 31 -7.95 -5.15 -12.54
C TRP A 31 -8.94 -6.32 -12.28
N PRO A 32 -10.05 -6.15 -11.55
CA PRO A 32 -10.66 -4.90 -11.08
C PRO A 32 -10.57 -4.76 -9.54
N LYS A 33 -9.59 -3.99 -9.03
CA LYS A 33 -9.59 -3.40 -7.67
C LYS A 33 -9.57 -4.37 -6.47
N ALA A 34 -9.45 -5.67 -6.72
CA ALA A 34 -9.31 -6.67 -5.68
C ALA A 34 -8.48 -7.82 -6.21
N MET A 35 -7.41 -8.16 -5.49
CA MET A 35 -6.61 -9.33 -5.78
C MET A 35 -7.16 -10.51 -4.97
N THR A 36 -7.74 -11.49 -5.65
CA THR A 36 -8.08 -12.76 -5.01
C THR A 36 -6.82 -13.61 -4.97
N LEU A 37 -6.29 -13.87 -3.79
CA LEU A 37 -5.16 -14.78 -3.58
C LEU A 37 -5.71 -16.16 -3.18
N ALA A 38 -5.41 -17.19 -3.97
CA ALA A 38 -5.68 -18.57 -3.55
C ALA A 38 -4.73 -19.01 -2.44
N ALA A 39 -5.09 -20.06 -1.70
CA ALA A 39 -4.22 -20.63 -0.68
C ALA A 39 -2.86 -21.04 -1.27
N GLY A 40 -1.77 -20.54 -0.68
CA GLY A 40 -0.40 -20.80 -1.14
C GLY A 40 0.03 -19.97 -2.36
N GLN A 41 -0.85 -19.14 -2.94
CA GLN A 41 -0.50 -18.27 -4.05
C GLN A 41 0.23 -17.02 -3.52
N GLN A 42 1.35 -16.67 -4.16
CA GLN A 42 2.09 -15.45 -3.89
C GLN A 42 1.96 -14.51 -5.08
N TYR A 43 1.88 -13.21 -4.81
CA TYR A 43 1.89 -12.18 -5.84
C TYR A 43 2.89 -11.10 -5.47
N ALA A 44 3.85 -10.85 -6.36
CA ALA A 44 4.77 -9.74 -6.24
C ALA A 44 4.15 -8.51 -6.88
N THR A 45 4.06 -7.44 -6.11
CA THR A 45 3.51 -6.15 -6.54
C THR A 45 4.35 -5.04 -5.95
N TRP A 46 4.21 -3.84 -6.52
CA TRP A 46 4.86 -2.64 -6.03
C TRP A 46 3.79 -1.60 -5.76
N ALA A 47 4.11 -0.56 -5.02
CA ALA A 47 3.28 0.62 -4.90
C ALA A 47 4.20 1.79 -4.58
N LYS A 48 3.86 2.99 -5.06
CA LYS A 48 4.56 4.21 -4.67
C LYS A 48 3.71 5.03 -3.73
N PHE A 49 4.35 5.65 -2.75
CA PHE A 49 3.74 6.49 -1.74
C PHE A 49 4.51 7.81 -1.69
N GLU A 50 3.89 8.85 -1.15
CA GLU A 50 4.63 10.04 -0.72
C GLU A 50 5.60 9.67 0.40
N ASP A 51 6.66 10.47 0.54
CA ASP A 51 7.58 10.38 1.67
C ASP A 51 6.79 10.63 2.98
N PRO A 52 6.81 9.68 3.95
CA PRO A 52 6.14 9.87 5.23
C PRO A 52 6.77 10.98 6.09
N GLY A 53 8.01 11.40 5.79
CA GLY A 53 8.73 12.45 6.49
C GLY A 53 10.06 11.95 7.07
N ALA A 54 11.01 12.87 7.23
CA ALA A 54 12.39 12.56 7.63
C ALA A 54 12.52 11.88 9.02
N ASP A 55 11.55 12.15 9.91
CA ASP A 55 11.52 11.61 11.27
C ASP A 55 10.88 10.22 11.34
N THR A 56 10.13 9.79 10.32
CA THR A 56 9.47 8.49 10.29
C THR A 56 10.48 7.38 10.09
N LYS A 57 10.57 6.47 11.09
CA LYS A 57 11.48 5.30 11.04
C LYS A 57 10.76 3.99 10.76
N THR A 58 9.47 3.97 11.03
CA THR A 58 8.61 2.81 10.86
C THR A 58 7.26 3.22 10.34
N ILE A 59 6.66 2.39 9.51
CA ILE A 59 5.30 2.56 9.00
C ILE A 59 4.48 1.31 9.28
N THR A 60 3.16 1.46 9.22
CA THR A 60 2.26 0.31 9.10
C THR A 60 1.74 0.25 7.67
N VAL A 61 1.90 -0.90 7.01
CA VAL A 61 1.37 -1.14 5.67
C VAL A 61 0.01 -1.81 5.82
N VAL A 62 -1.04 -1.22 5.24
CA VAL A 62 -2.39 -1.77 5.28
C VAL A 62 -2.83 -2.16 3.87
N ILE A 63 -3.21 -3.43 3.71
CA ILE A 63 -3.84 -3.97 2.50
C ILE A 63 -5.25 -4.44 2.89
N PRO A 64 -6.33 -3.91 2.29
CA PRO A 64 -7.68 -4.34 2.65
C PRO A 64 -7.88 -5.85 2.47
N GLY A 65 -8.41 -6.49 3.50
CA GLY A 65 -8.64 -7.94 3.51
C GLY A 65 -7.45 -8.76 4.02
N ALA A 66 -6.35 -8.13 4.39
CA ALA A 66 -5.24 -8.73 5.11
C ALA A 66 -5.01 -8.03 6.45
N ASP A 67 -4.35 -8.71 7.38
CA ASP A 67 -3.88 -8.07 8.60
C ASP A 67 -2.80 -7.03 8.28
N PRO A 68 -2.74 -5.90 9.00
CA PRO A 68 -1.69 -4.90 8.81
C PRO A 68 -0.29 -5.45 9.07
N PHE A 69 0.67 -4.96 8.30
CA PHE A 69 2.09 -5.18 8.57
C PHE A 69 2.60 -4.00 9.39
N GLU A 70 2.70 -4.19 10.70
CA GLU A 70 3.10 -3.14 11.64
C GLU A 70 4.62 -3.02 11.78
N ASN A 71 5.09 -1.85 12.22
CA ASN A 71 6.50 -1.57 12.54
C ASN A 71 7.47 -1.88 11.39
N VAL A 72 7.04 -1.70 10.14
CA VAL A 72 7.88 -1.94 8.96
C VAL A 72 8.94 -0.83 8.92
N PRO A 73 10.23 -1.18 9.02
CA PRO A 73 11.30 -0.19 9.04
C PRO A 73 11.47 0.44 7.65
N ILE A 74 11.73 1.75 7.63
CA ILE A 74 12.08 2.52 6.42
C ILE A 74 13.36 3.32 6.67
N SER A 75 14.16 3.51 5.63
CA SER A 75 15.51 4.10 5.68
C SER A 75 15.60 5.41 4.92
#